data_AF-A0A2E6PYG7-F1
#
_entry.id   AF-A0A2E6PYG7-F1
#
_cell.length_a   1.000
_cell.length_b   1.000
_cell.length_c   1.000
_cell.angle_alpha   90.00
_cell.angle_beta   90.00
_cell.angle_gamma   90.00
#
_symmetry.space_group_name_H-M   'P 1'
#
loop_
_entity.id
_entity.type
_entity.pdbx_description
1 polymer ?
#
loop_
_entity_poly.entity_id
_entity_poly.type
_entity_poly.pdbx_seq_one_letter_code
_entity_poly.pdbx_strand_id
1 'polypeptide(L)'
;MDHASPFRSFAKTITWRLIATTDTFLLTFFAANYFGEDLGMTFSDATSLAATVASLEVVTKIILYYFHERGWAKLDWGLEADPKSS
;
A
#
# COMPACT_ATOMS: atom_id res chain seq x y z
N MET A 1 -1.07 -11.49 -26.98
CA MET A 1 -0.92 -10.54 -25.85
C MET A 1 -2.06 -10.85 -24.93
N ASP A 2 -1.78 -11.48 -23.79
CA ASP A 2 -2.82 -11.95 -22.87
C ASP A 2 -3.61 -10.73 -22.36
N HIS A 3 -4.91 -10.71 -22.60
CA HIS A 3 -5.78 -9.64 -22.11
C HIS A 3 -6.05 -9.90 -20.63
N ALA A 4 -5.70 -8.92 -19.79
CA ALA A 4 -6.04 -9.00 -18.38
C ALA A 4 -7.57 -8.92 -18.24
N SER A 5 -8.18 -9.95 -17.67
CA SER A 5 -9.61 -9.97 -17.42
C SER A 5 -10.04 -8.74 -16.58
N PRO A 6 -11.16 -8.07 -16.88
CA PRO A 6 -11.68 -6.94 -16.11
C PRO A 6 -11.77 -7.23 -14.60
N PHE A 7 -12.03 -8.49 -14.25
CA PHE A 7 -12.10 -8.95 -12.87
C PHE A 7 -10.74 -8.90 -12.14
N ARG A 8 -9.64 -9.19 -12.85
CA ARG A 8 -8.27 -9.10 -12.32
C ARG A 8 -7.91 -7.66 -11.97
N SER A 9 -8.25 -6.71 -12.84
CA SER A 9 -8.01 -5.29 -12.62
C SER A 9 -8.82 -4.74 -11.44
N PHE A 10 -10.07 -5.20 -11.29
CA PHE A 10 -10.91 -4.83 -10.15
C PHE A 10 -10.35 -5.39 -8.83
N ALA A 11 -9.99 -6.68 -8.81
CA ALA A 11 -9.38 -7.31 -7.64
C ALA A 11 -8.09 -6.60 -7.22
N LYS A 12 -7.16 -6.34 -8.16
CA LYS A 12 -5.95 -5.52 -7.94
C LYS A 12 -6.25 -4.19 -7.28
N THR A 13 -7.30 -3.51 -7.74
CA THR A 13 -7.70 -2.20 -7.19
C THR A 13 -8.15 -2.33 -5.74
N ILE A 14 -8.98 -3.33 -5.41
CA ILE A 14 -9.42 -3.56 -4.03
C ILE A 14 -8.24 -3.93 -3.14
N THR A 15 -7.36 -4.84 -3.58
CA THR A 15 -6.22 -5.27 -2.77
C THR A 15 -5.29 -4.09 -2.48
N TRP A 16 -5.03 -3.26 -3.50
CA TRP A 16 -4.24 -2.05 -3.33
C TRP A 16 -4.88 -1.05 -2.36
N ARG A 17 -6.19 -0.83 -2.45
CA ARG A 17 -6.90 0.08 -1.54
C ARG A 17 -6.81 -0.38 -0.09
N LEU A 18 -7.04 -1.67 0.18
CA LEU A 18 -6.94 -2.23 1.52
C LEU A 18 -5.53 -2.07 2.09
N ILE A 19 -4.50 -2.48 1.34
CA ILE A 19 -3.09 -2.37 1.74
C ILE A 19 -2.71 -0.92 2.06
N ALA A 20 -3.04 0.01 1.14
CA ALA A 20 -2.71 1.42 1.32
C ALA A 20 -3.43 2.06 2.52
N THR A 21 -4.70 1.69 2.77
CA THR A 21 -5.42 2.21 3.94
C THR A 21 -4.89 1.65 5.25
N THR A 22 -4.53 0.36 5.28
CA THR A 22 -3.94 -0.25 6.47
C THR A 22 -2.58 0.36 6.78
N ASP A 23 -1.76 0.63 5.77
CA ASP A 23 -0.45 1.29 5.93
C ASP A 23 -0.56 2.66 6.60
N THR A 24 -1.41 3.54 6.06
CA THR A 24 -1.64 4.88 6.65
C THR A 24 -2.23 4.79 8.06
N PHE A 25 -3.14 3.84 8.31
CA PHE A 25 -3.67 3.60 9.66
C PHE A 25 -2.57 3.19 10.62
N LEU A 26 -1.71 2.24 10.26
CA LEU A 26 -0.61 1.78 11.11
C LEU A 26 0.40 2.91 11.37
N LEU A 27 0.84 3.63 10.33
CA LEU A 27 1.77 4.75 10.49
C LEU A 27 1.21 5.82 11.43
N THR A 28 -0.06 6.18 11.27
CA THR A 28 -0.73 7.17 12.14
C THR A 28 -0.93 6.62 13.56
N PHE A 29 -1.33 5.36 13.69
CA PHE A 29 -1.54 4.68 14.98
C PHE A 29 -0.24 4.59 15.77
N PHE A 30 0.86 4.17 15.13
CA PHE A 30 2.18 4.13 15.76
C PHE A 30 2.67 5.53 16.14
N ALA A 31 2.51 6.52 15.26
CA ALA A 31 2.85 7.90 15.57
C ALA A 31 2.07 8.43 16.79
N ALA A 32 0.76 8.20 16.86
CA ALA A 32 -0.08 8.69 17.95
C ALA A 32 0.14 7.94 19.27
N ASN A 33 0.29 6.60 19.24
CA ASN A 33 0.38 5.81 20.47
C ASN A 33 1.79 5.73 21.05
N TYR A 34 2.84 5.72 20.22
CA TYR A 34 4.23 5.64 20.71
C TYR A 34 4.87 7.00 20.96
N PHE A 35 4.38 8.07 20.33
CA PHE A 35 4.94 9.41 20.48
C PHE A 35 3.94 10.44 21.04
N GLY A 36 2.67 10.09 21.21
CA GLY A 36 1.63 11.05 21.66
C GLY A 36 1.50 11.22 23.17
N GLU A 37 1.68 10.17 23.98
CA GLU A 37 1.51 10.24 25.44
C GLU A 37 2.77 10.76 26.19
N ASP A 38 3.98 10.45 25.71
CA ASP A 38 5.22 10.75 26.44
C ASP A 38 5.80 12.16 26.22
N LEU A 39 5.32 12.95 25.24
CA LEU A 39 6.14 14.05 24.68
C LEU A 39 5.74 15.50 25.02
N GLY A 40 4.63 15.79 25.71
CA GLY A 40 4.30 17.19 26.10
C GLY A 40 4.44 18.20 24.95
N MET A 41 3.95 17.80 23.76
CA MET A 41 4.50 18.20 22.47
C MET A 41 4.13 19.63 22.04
N THR A 42 5.13 20.42 21.62
CA THR A 42 4.95 21.77 21.07
C THR A 42 4.66 21.75 19.56
N PHE A 43 4.22 22.87 18.97
CA PHE A 43 3.86 22.94 17.53
C PHE A 43 5.00 22.53 16.58
N SER A 44 6.26 22.80 16.93
CA SER A 44 7.43 22.37 16.15
C SER A 44 7.58 20.85 16.10
N ASP A 45 7.26 20.20 17.22
CA ASP A 45 7.49 18.78 17.42
C ASP A 45 6.42 17.96 16.68
N ALA A 46 5.17 18.44 16.69
CA ALA A 46 4.08 17.92 15.86
C ALA A 46 4.41 18.00 14.36
N THR A 47 5.09 19.06 13.92
CA THR A 47 5.51 19.22 12.52
C THR A 47 6.59 18.21 12.13
N SER A 48 7.57 17.97 13.01
CA SER A 48 8.64 16.97 12.78
C SER A 48 8.10 15.54 12.74
N LEU A 49 7.14 15.22 13.62
CA LEU A 49 6.46 13.93 13.64
C LEU A 49 5.64 13.72 12.36
N ALA A 50 4.84 14.73 11.96
CA ALA A 50 4.07 14.68 10.73
C ALA A 50 4.96 14.52 9.50
N ALA A 51 6.10 15.21 9.43
CA ALA A 51 7.06 15.05 8.34
C ALA A 51 7.67 13.64 8.31
N THR A 52 7.96 13.07 9.48
CA THR A 52 8.46 11.70 9.60
C THR A 52 7.42 10.69 9.12
N VAL A 53 6.17 10.82 9.58
CA VAL A 53 5.05 9.96 9.16
C VAL A 53 4.81 10.07 7.65
N ALA A 54 4.79 11.28 7.11
CA ALA A 54 4.58 11.51 5.68
C ALA A 54 5.72 10.91 4.83
N SER A 55 6.97 11.02 5.28
CA SER A 55 8.11 10.40 4.57
C SER A 55 8.06 8.88 4.63
N LEU A 56 7.71 8.31 5.79
CA LEU A 56 7.53 6.86 5.95
C LEU A 56 6.35 6.34 5.13
N GLU A 57 5.26 7.10 4.98
CA GLU A 57 4.12 6.73 4.14
C GLU A 57 4.55 6.56 2.69
N VAL A 58 5.33 7.50 2.15
CA VAL A 58 5.82 7.42 0.77
C VAL A 58 6.71 6.20 0.58
N VAL A 59 7.69 5.98 1.46
CA VAL A 59 8.62 4.85 1.37
C VAL A 59 7.87 3.52 1.52
N THR A 60 6.97 3.41 2.49
CA THR A 60 6.25 2.16 2.76
C THR A 60 5.29 1.83 1.63
N LYS A 61 4.58 2.81 1.06
CA LYS A 61 3.74 2.60 -0.13
C LYS A 61 4.52 2.14 -1.35
N ILE A 62 5.73 2.65 -1.58
CA ILE A 62 6.58 2.19 -2.69
C ILE A 62 6.92 0.70 -2.50
N ILE A 63 7.34 0.31 -1.28
CA ILE A 63 7.68 -1.08 -0.95
C ILE A 63 6.46 -1.99 -1.09
N LEU A 64 5.32 -1.59 -0.51
CA LEU A 64 4.07 -2.35 -0.57
C LEU A 64 3.55 -2.49 -2.00
N TYR A 65 3.64 -1.45 -2.81
CA TYR A 65 3.25 -1.50 -4.23
C TYR A 65 4.12 -2.48 -5.01
N TYR A 66 5.43 -2.45 -4.79
CA TYR A 66 6.35 -3.40 -5.42
C TYR A 66 5.99 -4.85 -5.07
N PHE A 67 5.75 -5.15 -3.80
CA PHE A 67 5.37 -6.50 -3.38
C PHE A 67 3.97 -6.90 -3.87
N HIS A 68 3.02 -5.95 -3.89
CA HIS A 68 1.69 -6.16 -4.45
C HIS A 68 1.78 -6.58 -5.92
N GLU A 69 2.46 -5.81 -6.76
CA GLU A 69 2.64 -6.15 -8.17
C GLU A 69 3.45 -7.44 -8.36
N ARG A 70 4.46 -7.69 -7.54
CA ARG A 70 5.25 -8.93 -7.59
C ARG A 70 4.43 -10.15 -7.21
N GLY A 71 3.52 -10.03 -6.23
CA GLY A 71 2.57 -11.07 -5.86
C GLY A 71 1.60 -11.37 -7.00
N TRP A 72 1.05 -10.32 -7.61
CA TRP A 72 0.17 -10.43 -8.78
C TRP A 72 0.85 -11.01 -10.02
N ALA A 73 2.14 -10.74 -10.22
CA ALA A 73 2.92 -11.28 -11.33
C ALA A 73 3.24 -12.77 -11.16
N LYS A 74 3.19 -13.31 -9.94
CA LYS A 74 3.37 -14.75 -9.66
C LYS A 74 2.05 -15.53 -9.69
N LEU A 75 0.92 -14.84 -9.74
CA LEU A 75 -0.40 -15.44 -9.78
C LEU A 75 -0.89 -15.48 -11.24
N ASP A 76 -1.02 -16.68 -11.81
CA ASP A 76 -1.57 -16.89 -13.17
C ASP A 76 -3.09 -16.65 -13.26
N TRP A 77 -3.71 -16.26 -12.15
CA TRP A 77 -5.15 -16.05 -12.04
C TRP A 77 -5.63 -14.87 -12.88
N GLY A 78 -6.64 -15.12 -13.71
CA GLY A 78 -7.26 -14.11 -14.57
C GLY A 78 -6.44 -13.75 -15.83
N LEU A 79 -5.46 -14.58 -16.21
CA LEU A 79 -4.93 -14.62 -17.57
C LEU A 79 -5.90 -15.44 -18.42
N GLU A 80 -6.55 -14.81 -19.40
CA GLU A 80 -7.33 -15.54 -20.41
C GLU A 80 -6.36 -16.26 -21.35
N ALA A 81 -6.49 -17.58 -21.44
CA ALA A 81 -5.71 -18.38 -22.38
C ALA A 81 -6.06 -17.96 -23.82
N ASP A 82 -5.04 -17.63 -24.62
CA ASP A 82 -5.23 -17.31 -26.03
C ASP A 82 -5.79 -18.54 -26.78
N PRO A 83 -7.01 -18.47 -27.33
CA PRO A 83 -7.62 -19.59 -28.05
C PRO A 83 -6.91 -19.92 -29.38
N LYS A 84 -5.83 -19.22 -29.76
CA LYS A 84 -5.09 -19.46 -31.02
C LYS A 84 -3.79 -20.25 -30.89
N SER A 85 -3.57 -20.96 -29.78
CA SER A 85 -2.37 -21.80 -29.59
C SER A 85 -2.55 -23.31 -29.81
N SER A 86 -3.65 -23.74 -30.46
CA SER A 86 -3.93 -25.14 -30.81
C SER A 86 -4.18 -25.34 -32.30
#